data_AF-A0A8I0P9A2-F1
#
_entry.id   AF-A0A8I0P9A2-F1
#
_cell.length_a   1.000
_cell.length_b   1.000
_cell.length_c   1.000
_cell.angle_alpha   90.00
_cell.angle_beta   90.00
_cell.angle_gamma   90.00
#
_symmetry.space_group_name_H-M   'P 1'
#
loop_
_entity.id
_entity.type
_entity.pdbx_description
1 polymer ?
#
loop_
_entity_poly.entity_id
_entity_poly.type
_entity_poly.pdbx_seq_one_letter_code
_entity_poly.pdbx_strand_id
1 'polypeptide(L)'
;MWGLIASLFVGMVLLLALNLPLAPLWAKLLRIPRPYLYAGILFFAAVGAYAVGGEVIDLVILLVIGLIGFGMRRYGLPVLPAVIGVILGPGAEQQLRRALQISDGSVTGLVNTPFSVTVYAIIAVLLAWPLLKRLFTVVRDRERDRTPAGTG
;
A
#
# COMPACT_ATOMS: atom_id res chain seq x y z
N MET A 1 -32.47 -12.36 14.09
CA MET A 1 -31.29 -13.01 13.48
C MET A 1 -31.48 -13.29 11.99
N TRP A 2 -32.50 -14.04 11.55
CA TRP A 2 -32.75 -14.35 10.14
C TRP A 2 -32.90 -13.13 9.22
N GLY A 3 -33.56 -12.06 9.68
CA GLY A 3 -33.70 -10.82 8.89
C GLY A 3 -32.38 -10.09 8.62
N LEU A 4 -31.40 -10.17 9.53
CA LEU A 4 -30.09 -9.53 9.37
C LEU A 4 -29.19 -10.32 8.40
N ILE A 5 -29.30 -11.65 8.45
CA ILE A 5 -28.62 -12.54 7.50
C ILE A 5 -29.24 -12.41 6.10
N ALA A 6 -30.58 -12.35 6.03
CA ALA A 6 -31.31 -12.12 4.79
C ALA A 6 -30.99 -10.73 4.18
N SER A 7 -30.91 -9.67 4.99
CA SER A 7 -30.57 -8.32 4.49
C SER A 7 -29.13 -8.22 4.00
N LEU A 8 -28.17 -8.94 4.62
CA LEU A 8 -26.80 -9.03 4.13
C LEU A 8 -26.74 -9.74 2.78
N PHE A 9 -27.50 -10.82 2.62
CA PHE A 9 -27.56 -11.58 1.37
C PHE A 9 -28.22 -10.76 0.25
N VAL A 10 -29.37 -10.14 0.54
CA VAL A 10 -30.06 -9.23 -0.38
C VAL A 10 -29.16 -8.03 -0.72
N GLY A 11 -28.43 -7.48 0.26
CA GLY A 11 -27.46 -6.40 0.06
C GLY A 11 -26.32 -6.77 -0.88
N MET A 12 -25.75 -7.98 -0.74
CA MET A 12 -24.71 -8.50 -1.65
C MET A 12 -25.23 -8.67 -3.08
N VAL A 13 -26.44 -9.24 -3.23
CA VAL A 13 -27.08 -9.41 -4.54
C VAL A 13 -27.41 -8.06 -5.18
N LEU A 14 -27.91 -7.11 -4.40
CA LEU A 14 -28.22 -5.75 -4.86
C LEU A 14 -26.94 -4.97 -5.22
N LEU A 15 -25.88 -5.08 -4.41
CA LEU A 15 -24.56 -4.51 -4.71
C LEU A 15 -24.01 -5.07 -6.01
N LEU A 16 -24.14 -6.38 -6.25
CA LEU A 16 -23.73 -7.00 -7.50
C LEU A 16 -24.54 -6.47 -8.68
N ALA A 17 -25.87 -6.43 -8.54
CA ALA A 17 -26.79 -5.93 -9.57
C ALA A 17 -26.55 -4.46 -9.90
N LEU A 18 -26.16 -3.63 -8.93
CA LEU A 18 -25.81 -2.23 -9.12
C LEU A 18 -24.38 -2.07 -9.67
N ASN A 19 -23.43 -2.88 -9.22
CA ASN A 19 -22.03 -2.77 -9.66
C ASN A 19 -21.85 -3.20 -11.12
N LEU A 20 -22.60 -4.20 -11.59
CA LEU A 20 -22.53 -4.71 -12.96
C LEU A 20 -22.78 -3.64 -14.06
N PRO A 21 -23.83 -2.79 -13.99
CA PRO A 21 -24.03 -1.68 -14.93
C PRO A 21 -23.11 -0.49 -14.67
N LEU A 22 -22.60 -0.31 -13.44
CA LEU A 22 -21.67 0.77 -13.11
C LEU A 22 -20.25 0.47 -13.61
N ALA A 23 -19.81 -0.79 -13.61
CA ALA A 23 -18.50 -1.21 -14.10
C ALA A 23 -18.15 -0.70 -15.52
N PRO A 24 -19.03 -0.82 -16.55
CA PRO A 24 -18.74 -0.27 -17.87
C PRO A 24 -18.73 1.27 -17.90
N LEU A 25 -19.42 1.94 -16.97
CA LEU A 25 -19.36 3.39 -16.82
C LEU A 25 -17.96 3.81 -16.33
N TRP A 26 -17.43 3.13 -15.31
CA TRP A 26 -16.07 3.34 -14.81
C TRP A 26 -15.00 2.99 -15.86
N ALA A 27 -15.23 1.94 -16.65
CA ALA A 27 -14.35 1.58 -17.76
C ALA A 27 -14.32 2.66 -18.86
N LYS A 28 -15.46 3.29 -19.15
CA LYS A 28 -15.52 4.43 -20.09
C LYS A 28 -14.74 5.63 -19.58
N LEU A 29 -14.77 5.91 -18.27
CA LEU A 29 -13.98 6.99 -17.67
C LEU A 29 -12.47 6.76 -17.91
N LEU A 30 -12.00 5.52 -17.78
CA LEU A 30 -10.60 5.16 -18.07
C LEU A 30 -10.20 5.31 -19.56
N ARG A 31 -11.15 5.36 -20.49
CA ARG A 31 -10.89 5.56 -21.93
C ARG A 31 -10.69 7.02 -22.30
N ILE A 32 -11.00 7.97 -21.39
CA ILE A 32 -10.77 9.39 -21.62
C ILE A 32 -9.25 9.63 -21.74
N PRO A 33 -8.79 10.45 -22.69
CA PRO A 33 -7.37 10.78 -22.83
C PRO A 33 -6.74 11.21 -21.50
N ARG A 34 -5.61 10.58 -21.16
CA ARG A 34 -4.92 10.69 -19.87
C ARG A 34 -4.74 12.14 -19.35
N PRO A 35 -4.43 13.16 -20.18
CA PRO A 35 -4.29 14.53 -19.70
C PRO A 35 -5.56 15.08 -19.04
N TYR A 36 -6.73 14.80 -19.59
CA TYR A 36 -8.00 15.27 -19.05
C TYR A 36 -8.37 14.59 -17.73
N LEU A 37 -8.04 13.30 -17.59
CA LEU A 37 -8.23 12.57 -16.34
C LEU A 37 -7.36 13.15 -15.22
N TYR A 38 -6.09 13.42 -15.49
CA TYR A 38 -5.22 14.02 -14.48
C TYR A 38 -5.66 15.43 -14.09
N ALA A 39 -6.09 16.25 -15.05
CA ALA A 39 -6.65 17.57 -14.78
C ALA A 39 -7.92 17.49 -13.92
N GLY A 40 -8.83 16.57 -14.23
CA GLY A 40 -10.05 16.34 -13.45
C GLY A 40 -9.76 15.85 -12.03
N ILE A 41 -8.87 14.87 -11.87
CA ILE A 41 -8.45 14.37 -10.55
C ILE A 41 -7.82 15.50 -9.72
N LEU A 42 -6.94 16.30 -10.32
CA LEU A 42 -6.28 17.41 -9.63
C LEU A 42 -7.29 18.50 -9.23
N PHE A 43 -8.26 18.80 -10.11
CA PHE A 43 -9.32 19.75 -9.82
C PHE A 43 -10.19 19.28 -8.65
N PHE A 44 -10.70 18.05 -8.69
CA PHE A 44 -11.51 17.49 -7.60
C PHE A 44 -10.71 17.37 -6.29
N ALA A 45 -9.43 17.02 -6.36
CA ALA A 45 -8.58 16.96 -5.18
C ALA A 45 -8.35 18.35 -4.56
N ALA A 46 -8.09 19.37 -5.38
CA ALA A 46 -7.94 20.75 -4.93
C ALA A 46 -9.23 21.30 -4.31
N VAL A 47 -10.37 21.10 -4.98
CA VAL A 47 -11.69 21.48 -4.45
C VAL A 47 -11.99 20.73 -3.15
N GLY A 48 -11.68 19.43 -3.08
CA GLY A 48 -11.88 18.62 -1.87
C GLY A 48 -11.02 19.07 -0.69
N ALA A 49 -9.75 19.37 -0.92
CA ALA A 49 -8.85 19.89 0.12
C ALA A 49 -9.35 21.26 0.64
N TYR A 50 -9.71 22.16 -0.27
CA TYR A 50 -10.26 23.46 0.10
C TYR A 50 -11.61 23.36 0.81
N ALA A 51 -12.46 22.39 0.46
CA ALA A 51 -13.77 22.21 1.08
C ALA A 51 -13.70 21.73 2.53
N VAL A 52 -12.62 21.04 2.95
CA VAL A 52 -12.44 20.54 4.32
C VAL A 52 -11.96 21.65 5.25
N GLY A 53 -10.91 22.37 4.85
CA GLY A 53 -10.25 23.35 5.71
C GLY A 53 -10.64 24.80 5.44
N GLY A 54 -11.14 25.14 4.24
CA GLY A 54 -11.38 26.51 3.79
C GLY A 54 -10.12 27.37 3.65
N GLU A 55 -8.95 26.82 3.97
CA GLU A 55 -7.67 27.52 4.05
C GLU A 55 -6.85 27.33 2.78
N VAL A 56 -6.17 28.39 2.36
CA VAL A 56 -5.28 28.36 1.18
C VAL A 56 -4.05 27.49 1.45
N ILE A 57 -3.67 27.28 2.71
CA ILE A 57 -2.52 26.46 3.07
C ILE A 57 -2.70 24.99 2.65
N ASP A 58 -3.92 24.46 2.71
CA ASP A 58 -4.23 23.08 2.32
C ASP A 58 -4.05 22.87 0.80
N LEU A 59 -4.35 23.91 0.01
CA LEU A 59 -4.09 23.91 -1.43
C LEU A 59 -2.59 23.93 -1.74
N VAL A 60 -1.81 24.71 -0.99
CA VAL A 60 -0.35 24.75 -1.13
C VAL A 60 0.27 23.40 -0.76
N ILE A 61 -0.15 22.80 0.36
CA ILE A 61 0.31 21.48 0.79
C ILE A 61 -0.05 20.42 -0.26
N LEU A 62 -1.29 20.45 -0.76
CA LEU A 62 -1.75 19.56 -1.84
C LEU A 62 -0.87 19.70 -3.10
N LEU A 63 -0.55 20.93 -3.50
CA LEU A 63 0.30 21.19 -4.65
C LEU A 63 1.73 20.67 -4.44
N VAL A 64 2.30 20.93 -3.26
CA VAL A 64 3.65 20.46 -2.89
C VAL A 64 3.71 18.94 -2.88
N ILE A 65 2.77 18.25 -2.22
CA ILE A 65 2.71 16.78 -2.18
C ILE A 65 2.43 16.22 -3.58
N GLY A 66 1.56 16.87 -4.36
CA GLY A 66 1.30 16.51 -5.75
C GLY A 66 2.55 16.59 -6.63
N LEU A 67 3.37 17.63 -6.45
CA LEU A 67 4.64 17.81 -7.16
C LEU A 67 5.67 16.76 -6.74
N ILE A 68 5.77 16.45 -5.43
CA ILE A 68 6.61 15.36 -4.92
C ILE A 68 6.19 14.03 -5.53
N GLY A 69 4.88 13.71 -5.55
CA GLY A 69 4.34 12.50 -6.16
C GLY A 69 4.61 12.42 -7.66
N PHE A 70 4.54 13.54 -8.37
CA PHE A 70 4.93 13.63 -9.78
C PHE A 70 6.43 13.35 -9.97
N GLY A 71 7.28 13.91 -9.11
CA GLY A 71 8.72 13.63 -9.08
C GLY A 71 9.02 12.15 -8.84
N MET A 72 8.39 11.55 -7.83
CA MET A 72 8.53 10.11 -7.53
C MET A 72 8.16 9.24 -8.73
N ARG A 73 7.08 9.58 -9.43
CA ARG A 73 6.66 8.87 -10.64
C ARG A 73 7.70 8.98 -11.77
N ARG A 74 8.40 10.12 -11.87
CA ARG A 74 9.47 10.32 -12.85
C ARG A 74 10.71 9.49 -12.54
N TYR A 75 11.03 9.28 -11.27
CA TYR A 75 12.17 8.45 -10.83
C TYR A 75 11.84 6.95 -10.70
N GLY A 76 10.64 6.52 -11.11
CA GLY A 76 10.22 5.12 -11.00
C GLY A 76 9.98 4.65 -9.56
N LEU A 77 9.92 5.57 -8.60
CA LEU A 77 9.59 5.25 -7.21
C LEU A 77 8.08 4.96 -7.12
N PRO A 78 7.67 3.84 -6.52
CA PRO A 78 6.27 3.52 -6.39
C PRO A 78 5.61 4.49 -5.39
N VAL A 79 4.73 5.36 -5.91
CA VAL A 79 4.02 6.37 -5.11
C VAL A 79 3.08 5.73 -4.08
N LEU A 80 2.46 4.60 -4.45
CA LEU A 80 1.47 3.91 -3.62
C LEU A 80 2.03 3.47 -2.24
N PRO A 81 3.18 2.77 -2.15
CA PRO A 81 3.84 2.46 -0.88
C PRO A 81 4.15 3.68 0.00
N ALA A 82 4.57 4.80 -0.61
CA ALA A 82 4.85 6.02 0.15
C ALA A 82 3.57 6.62 0.75
N VAL A 83 2.49 6.69 -0.02
CA VAL A 83 1.18 7.15 0.47
C VAL A 83 0.68 6.25 1.61
N ILE A 84 0.77 4.93 1.45
CA ILE A 84 0.40 3.97 2.49
C ILE A 84 1.26 4.20 3.75
N GLY A 85 2.57 4.41 3.60
CA GLY A 85 3.46 4.71 4.72
C GLY A 85 3.08 5.99 5.48
N VAL A 86 2.72 7.05 4.76
CA VAL A 86 2.28 8.32 5.36
C VAL A 86 0.96 8.15 6.13
N ILE A 87 0.00 7.39 5.59
CA ILE A 87 -1.29 7.15 6.24
C ILE A 87 -1.13 6.23 7.46
N LEU A 88 -0.31 5.18 7.34
CA LEU A 88 -0.12 4.20 8.41
C LEU A 88 0.84 4.66 9.51
N GLY A 89 1.77 5.58 9.20
CA GLY A 89 2.80 6.05 10.12
C GLY A 89 2.27 6.51 11.48
N PRO A 90 1.30 7.45 11.53
CA PRO A 90 0.71 7.91 12.79
C PRO A 90 0.04 6.79 13.58
N GLY A 91 -0.60 5.84 12.88
CA GLY A 91 -1.21 4.67 13.51
C GLY A 91 -0.16 3.73 14.11
N ALA A 92 0.92 3.46 13.38
CA ALA A 92 2.03 2.65 13.85
C ALA A 92 2.69 3.27 15.10
N GLU A 93 2.95 4.58 15.07
CA GLU A 93 3.54 5.32 16.19
C GLU A 93 2.62 5.32 17.43
N GLN A 94 1.31 5.51 17.24
CA GLN A 94 0.35 5.41 18.34
C GLN A 94 0.34 4.02 18.98
N GLN A 95 0.38 2.97 18.17
CA GLN A 95 0.38 1.60 18.69
C GLN A 95 1.70 1.27 19.39
N LEU A 96 2.82 1.77 18.88
CA LEU A 96 4.12 1.67 19.55
C LEU A 96 4.10 2.37 20.91
N ARG A 97 3.60 3.62 20.97
CA ARG A 97 3.47 4.37 22.22
C ARG A 97 2.55 3.69 23.22
N ARG A 98 1.41 3.16 22.76
CA ARG A 98 0.48 2.39 23.61
C ARG A 98 1.13 1.13 24.15
N ALA A 99 1.85 0.38 23.31
CA ALA A 99 2.57 -0.82 23.75
C ALA A 99 3.63 -0.51 24.82
N LEU A 100 4.37 0.60 24.66
CA LEU A 100 5.35 1.06 25.64
C LEU A 100 4.69 1.55 26.95
N GLN A 101 3.55 2.24 26.87
CA GLN A 101 2.79 2.67 28.06
C GLN A 101 2.24 1.48 28.85
N ILE A 102 1.74 0.44 28.17
CA ILE A 102 1.27 -0.80 28.82
C ILE A 102 2.43 -1.56 29.48
N SER A 103 3.65 -1.37 28.98
CA SER A 103 4.87 -2.03 29.47
C SER A 103 5.66 -1.18 30.48
N ASP A 104 5.04 -0.16 31.10
CA ASP A 104 5.65 0.80 32.03
C ASP A 104 6.93 1.48 31.50
N GLY A 105 6.99 1.74 30.18
CA GLY A 105 8.14 2.36 29.52
C GLY A 105 9.32 1.41 29.28
N SER A 106 9.20 0.12 29.64
CA SER A 106 10.25 -0.86 29.37
C SER A 106 10.21 -1.36 27.92
N VAL A 107 11.29 -1.13 27.17
CA VAL A 107 11.49 -1.64 25.79
C VAL A 107 11.45 -3.17 25.74
N THR A 108 11.70 -3.83 26.87
CA THR A 108 11.58 -5.27 27.06
C THR A 108 10.14 -5.77 26.86
N GLY A 109 9.11 -4.99 27.17
CA GLY A 109 7.71 -5.40 26.95
C GLY A 109 7.34 -5.64 25.48
N LEU A 110 8.04 -4.99 24.55
CA LEU A 110 7.88 -5.22 23.10
C LEU A 110 8.31 -6.62 22.68
N VAL A 111 9.26 -7.24 23.40
CA VAL A 111 9.84 -8.56 23.05
C VAL A 111 9.38 -9.66 24.02
N ASN A 112 8.99 -9.31 25.25
CA ASN A 112 8.71 -10.29 26.30
C ASN A 112 7.29 -10.90 26.22
N THR A 113 6.43 -10.36 25.35
CA THR A 113 5.09 -10.92 25.13
C THR A 113 5.18 -12.14 24.19
N PRO A 114 4.59 -13.31 24.53
CA PRO A 114 4.68 -14.52 23.69
C PRO A 114 4.14 -14.31 22.27
N PHE A 115 3.19 -13.39 22.11
CA PHE A 115 2.70 -12.95 20.81
C PHE A 115 3.77 -12.22 19.99
N SER A 116 4.50 -11.28 20.60
CA SER A 116 5.58 -10.54 19.93
C SER A 116 6.70 -11.46 19.48
N VAL A 117 7.14 -12.40 20.32
CA VAL A 117 8.18 -13.38 19.95
C VAL A 117 7.77 -14.18 18.72
N THR A 118 6.51 -14.62 18.67
CA THR A 118 5.98 -15.37 17.53
C THR A 118 5.96 -14.53 16.25
N VAL A 119 5.52 -13.26 16.34
CA VAL A 119 5.50 -12.34 15.20
C VAL A 119 6.92 -12.01 14.73
N TYR A 120 7.87 -11.75 15.63
CA TYR A 120 9.26 -11.51 15.27
C TYR A 120 9.93 -12.75 14.64
N ALA A 121 9.62 -13.95 15.11
CA ALA A 121 10.09 -15.19 14.50
C ALA A 121 9.54 -15.35 13.06
N ILE A 122 8.25 -15.08 12.84
CA ILE A 122 7.62 -15.10 11.51
C ILE A 122 8.25 -14.06 10.58
N ILE A 123 8.47 -12.83 11.06
CA ILE A 123 9.14 -11.77 10.31
C ILE A 123 10.57 -12.19 9.92
N ALA A 124 11.32 -12.77 10.86
CA ALA A 124 12.67 -13.26 10.60
C ALA A 124 12.69 -14.36 9.51
N VAL A 125 11.74 -15.30 9.56
CA VAL A 125 11.59 -16.36 8.54
C VAL A 125 11.23 -15.76 7.18
N LEU A 126 10.28 -14.83 7.12
CA LEU A 126 9.85 -14.15 5.89
C LEU A 126 10.96 -13.31 5.25
N LEU A 127 11.80 -12.65 6.05
CA LEU A 127 12.97 -11.90 5.58
C LEU A 127 14.11 -12.81 5.14
N ALA A 128 14.33 -13.93 5.86
CA ALA A 128 15.37 -14.90 5.52
C ALA A 128 15.05 -15.65 4.21
N TRP A 129 13.77 -15.92 3.92
CA TRP A 129 13.35 -16.66 2.73
C TRP A 129 13.83 -16.07 1.37
N PRO A 130 13.64 -14.77 1.05
CA PRO A 130 14.14 -14.18 -0.18
C PRO A 130 15.67 -14.02 -0.20
N LEU A 131 16.31 -13.81 0.95
CA LEU A 131 17.77 -13.73 1.07
C LEU A 131 18.44 -15.08 0.79
N LEU A 132 17.88 -16.16 1.37
CA LEU A 132 18.36 -17.53 1.16
C LEU A 132 18.17 -17.94 -0.31
N LYS A 133 17.00 -17.65 -0.90
CA LYS A 133 16.77 -17.91 -2.34
C LYS A 133 17.75 -17.15 -3.24
N ARG A 134 18.03 -15.87 -2.96
CA ARG A 134 18.99 -15.06 -3.73
C ARG A 134 20.42 -15.63 -3.65
N LEU A 135 20.83 -16.12 -2.47
CA LEU A 135 22.15 -16.75 -2.29
C LEU A 135 22.25 -18.08 -3.06
N PHE A 136 21.19 -18.89 -3.05
CA PHE A 136 21.17 -20.18 -3.78
C PHE A 136 21.01 -20.03 -5.31
N THR A 137 20.38 -18.97 -5.81
CA THR A 137 20.30 -18.72 -7.27
C THR A 137 21.61 -18.22 -7.87
N VAL A 138 22.37 -17.39 -7.14
CA VAL A 138 23.66 -16.86 -7.63
C VAL A 138 24.74 -17.94 -7.72
N VAL A 139 24.67 -18.98 -6.87
CA VAL A 139 25.58 -20.13 -6.94
C VAL A 139 25.25 -21.06 -8.12
N ARG A 140 23.97 -21.17 -8.51
CA ARG A 140 23.52 -22.05 -9.61
C ARG A 140 23.96 -21.55 -10.99
N ASP A 141 24.04 -20.24 -11.21
CA ASP A 141 24.38 -19.67 -12.52
C ASP A 141 25.89 -19.78 -12.87
N ARG A 142 26.77 -19.98 -11.88
CA ARG A 142 28.22 -20.17 -12.14
C ARG A 142 28.60 -21.53 -12.71
N GLU A 143 27.71 -22.51 -12.66
CA GLU A 143 28.00 -23.88 -13.10
C GLU A 143 27.61 -24.14 -14.56
N ARG A 144 26.85 -23.23 -15.19
CA ARG A 144 26.37 -23.36 -16.58
C ARG A 144 27.28 -22.72 -17.64
N ASP A 145 28.24 -21.89 -17.24
CA ASP A 145 29.22 -21.25 -18.14
C ASP A 145 30.52 -22.07 -18.32
N ARG A 146 30.60 -23.27 -17.75
CA ARG A 146 31.78 -24.17 -17.89
C ARG A 146 31.64 -25.25 -18.96
N THR A 147 30.64 -25.17 -19.84
CA THR A 147 30.63 -26.02 -21.04
C THR A 147 31.11 -25.19 -22.24
N PRO A 148 32.43 -25.10 -22.49
CA PRO A 148 32.90 -24.52 -23.73
C PRO A 148 32.37 -25.34 -24.90
N ALA A 149 31.80 -24.62 -25.85
CA ALA A 149 31.55 -25.09 -27.18
C ALA A 149 32.84 -25.64 -27.81
N GLY A 150 32.72 -26.77 -28.49
CA GLY A 150 33.66 -27.18 -29.54
C GLY A 150 34.51 -28.41 -29.20
N THR A 151 34.17 -29.53 -29.83
CA THR A 151 35.02 -30.39 -30.69
C THR A 151 34.03 -31.46 -31.20
N GLY A 152 33.56 -31.47 -32.44
CA GLY A 152 34.29 -31.63 -33.70
C GLY A 152 33.49 -32.64 -34.51
#